data_AF-A0A8T3WKW5-F1
#
_entry.id   AF-A0A8T3WKW5-F1
#
_cell.length_a   1.000
_cell.length_b   1.000
_cell.length_c   1.000
_cell.angle_alpha   90.00
_cell.angle_beta   90.00
_cell.angle_gamma   90.00
#
_symmetry.space_group_name_H-M   'P 1'
#
loop_
_entity.id
_entity.type
_entity.pdbx_description
1 polymer ?
#
loop_
_entity_poly.entity_id
_entity_poly.type
_entity_poly.pdbx_seq_one_letter_code
_entity_poly.pdbx_strand_id
1 'polypeptide(L)'
;MKTGKRNKAQFAMEFVILISFMFIIFLSFIAVITSKILDARESERQQTAEDIATLAKNEIELAISVSDGYARVFTLPATIEGNSYDISIENSRELVVTYLDKEYVLFLEDNVVGNIVAGSNQIRKTDGVVYLQAAGLECDDAIDNDGDLAVDMADAGCTGSLDTDETNCGDSVCEGYESCSICQADCGICPSVISLLMKSISNAMSFDITGNAILKGSLSQGIPNPPITNDDEFIFKDRDNNAVTVVNLVTGDMFIKGSLFENQESLNPSAASNDFIVKDSSGNILSFIDETGNFYLKGALTQTGNP
;
A
#
# COMPACT_ATOMS: atom_id res chain seq x y z
N MET A 1 47.30 -89.65 16.48
CA MET A 1 46.00 -89.05 16.13
C MET A 1 45.97 -87.61 16.67
N LYS A 2 46.30 -86.62 15.83
CA LYS A 2 46.16 -85.18 16.16
C LYS A 2 45.34 -84.57 15.04
N THR A 3 44.05 -84.42 15.30
CA THR A 3 43.06 -83.85 14.39
C THR A 3 43.30 -82.35 14.27
N GLY A 4 43.84 -81.91 13.13
CA GLY A 4 44.02 -80.51 12.79
C GLY A 4 42.68 -79.82 12.54
N LYS A 5 42.07 -79.29 13.59
CA LYS A 5 40.86 -78.47 13.51
C LYS A 5 41.26 -77.05 13.09
N ARG A 6 41.44 -76.82 11.78
CA ARG A 6 42.03 -75.56 11.28
C ARG A 6 41.31 -74.97 10.06
N ASN A 7 39.97 -74.97 10.04
CA ASN A 7 39.22 -74.49 8.86
C ASN A 7 38.39 -73.23 9.09
N LYS A 8 37.92 -72.90 10.31
CA LYS A 8 37.01 -71.76 10.50
C LYS A 8 37.71 -70.38 10.61
N ALA A 9 38.91 -70.34 11.17
CA ALA A 9 39.64 -69.08 11.37
C ALA A 9 40.23 -68.52 10.06
N GLN A 10 40.60 -69.39 9.12
CA GLN A 10 41.17 -68.97 7.84
C GLN A 10 40.12 -68.31 6.94
N PHE A 11 38.91 -68.87 6.86
CA PHE A 11 37.80 -68.24 6.12
C PHE A 11 37.39 -66.88 6.72
N ALA A 12 37.42 -66.74 8.05
CA ALA A 12 37.14 -65.46 8.69
C ALA A 12 38.17 -64.39 8.31
N MET A 13 39.46 -64.74 8.22
CA MET A 13 40.51 -63.81 7.82
C MET A 13 40.40 -63.39 6.34
N GLU A 14 40.16 -64.33 5.43
CA GLU A 14 39.96 -64.01 4.00
C GLU A 14 38.73 -63.10 3.79
N PHE A 15 37.65 -63.36 4.52
CA PHE A 15 36.45 -62.53 4.49
C PHE A 15 36.70 -61.11 5.01
N VAL A 16 37.42 -60.97 6.13
CA VAL A 16 37.79 -59.66 6.70
C VAL A 16 38.70 -58.88 5.75
N ILE A 17 39.66 -59.55 5.10
CA ILE A 17 40.55 -58.92 4.10
C ILE A 17 39.74 -58.42 2.91
N LEU A 18 38.81 -59.24 2.39
CA LEU A 18 37.97 -58.86 1.25
C LEU A 18 37.06 -57.66 1.59
N ILE A 19 36.40 -57.69 2.75
CA ILE A 19 35.58 -56.55 3.19
C ILE A 19 36.42 -55.30 3.37
N SER A 20 37.60 -55.41 3.99
CA SER A 20 38.49 -54.26 4.19
C SER A 20 38.94 -53.67 2.85
N PHE A 21 39.26 -54.53 1.88
CA PHE A 21 39.62 -54.10 0.53
C PHE A 21 38.46 -53.41 -0.19
N MET A 22 37.25 -53.99 -0.15
CA MET A 22 36.06 -53.36 -0.73
C MET A 22 35.70 -52.06 -0.03
N PHE A 23 35.91 -51.95 1.29
CA PHE A 23 35.67 -50.73 2.05
C PHE A 23 36.65 -49.62 1.64
N ILE A 24 37.92 -49.94 1.42
CA ILE A 24 38.91 -48.97 0.92
C ILE A 24 38.53 -48.47 -0.48
N ILE A 25 38.10 -49.37 -1.37
CA ILE A 25 37.61 -48.99 -2.70
C ILE A 25 36.35 -48.11 -2.59
N PHE A 26 35.42 -48.46 -1.72
CA PHE A 26 34.21 -47.69 -1.50
C PHE A 26 34.51 -46.27 -0.98
N LEU A 27 35.45 -46.15 -0.02
CA LEU A 27 35.90 -44.86 0.49
C LEU A 27 36.60 -44.02 -0.60
N SER A 28 37.40 -44.63 -1.48
CA SER A 28 38.03 -43.90 -2.57
C SER A 28 37.01 -43.40 -3.60
N PHE A 29 35.99 -44.20 -3.91
CA PHE A 29 34.87 -43.76 -4.75
C PHE A 29 34.09 -42.61 -4.12
N ILE A 30 33.76 -42.69 -2.83
CA ILE A 30 33.10 -41.58 -2.12
C ILE A 30 33.95 -40.31 -2.21
N ALA A 31 35.26 -40.41 -1.96
CA ALA A 31 36.15 -39.24 -2.02
C ALA A 31 36.14 -38.57 -3.41
N VAL A 32 36.20 -39.37 -4.48
CA VAL A 32 36.14 -38.86 -5.86
C VAL A 32 34.77 -38.25 -6.17
N ILE A 33 33.67 -38.90 -5.79
CA ILE A 33 32.31 -38.40 -6.02
C ILE A 33 32.11 -37.08 -5.29
N THR A 34 32.49 -36.99 -4.02
CA THR A 34 32.37 -35.76 -3.22
C THR A 34 33.21 -34.64 -3.84
N SER A 35 34.45 -34.91 -4.27
CA SER A 35 35.27 -33.91 -4.97
C SER A 35 34.58 -33.41 -6.23
N LYS A 36 34.00 -34.30 -7.03
CA LYS A 36 33.28 -33.90 -8.25
C LYS A 36 32.00 -33.12 -7.98
N ILE A 37 31.27 -33.44 -6.93
CA ILE A 37 30.09 -32.68 -6.51
C ILE A 37 30.49 -31.28 -6.04
N LEU A 38 31.62 -31.13 -5.34
CA LEU A 38 32.13 -29.82 -4.93
C LEU A 38 32.57 -28.98 -6.14
N ASP A 39 33.35 -29.56 -7.06
CA ASP A 39 33.76 -28.89 -8.31
C ASP A 39 32.54 -28.42 -9.11
N ALA A 40 31.50 -29.26 -9.21
CA ALA A 40 30.27 -28.95 -9.93
C ALA A 40 29.51 -27.78 -9.28
N ARG A 41 29.37 -27.80 -7.95
CA ARG A 41 28.73 -26.69 -7.20
C ARG A 41 29.53 -25.39 -7.29
N GLU A 42 30.85 -25.47 -7.30
CA GLU A 42 31.71 -24.30 -7.45
C GLU A 42 31.55 -23.67 -8.83
N SER A 43 31.53 -24.50 -9.88
CA SER A 43 31.28 -24.07 -11.26
C SER A 43 29.86 -23.50 -11.43
N GLU A 44 28.87 -24.09 -10.78
CA GLU A 44 27.49 -23.60 -10.80
C GLU A 44 27.38 -22.21 -10.15
N ARG A 45 27.96 -22.02 -8.96
CA ARG A 45 27.99 -20.71 -8.28
C ARG A 45 28.70 -19.63 -9.10
N GLN A 46 29.79 -19.99 -9.78
CA GLN A 46 30.48 -19.09 -10.70
C GLN A 46 29.59 -18.69 -11.87
N GLN A 47 28.92 -19.66 -12.51
CA GLN A 47 28.01 -19.40 -13.63
C GLN A 47 26.85 -18.49 -13.20
N THR A 48 26.30 -18.69 -12.00
CA THR A 48 25.24 -17.83 -11.47
C THR A 48 25.70 -16.38 -11.32
N ALA A 49 26.89 -16.13 -10.79
CA ALA A 49 27.44 -14.77 -10.68
C ALA A 49 27.63 -14.14 -12.07
N GLU A 50 28.11 -14.92 -13.04
CA GLU A 50 28.27 -14.49 -14.44
C GLU A 50 26.92 -14.15 -15.11
N ASP A 51 25.89 -14.97 -14.90
CA ASP A 51 24.56 -14.75 -15.46
C ASP A 51 23.91 -13.46 -14.91
N ILE A 52 24.05 -13.20 -13.60
CA ILE A 52 23.58 -11.95 -12.95
C ILE A 52 24.31 -10.75 -13.55
N ALA A 53 25.64 -10.82 -13.62
CA ALA A 53 26.46 -9.73 -14.14
C ALA A 53 26.13 -9.45 -15.62
N THR A 54 25.88 -10.52 -16.39
CA THR A 54 25.48 -10.42 -17.81
C THR A 54 24.11 -9.79 -17.97
N LEU A 55 23.15 -10.12 -17.11
CA LEU A 55 21.82 -9.51 -17.11
C LEU A 55 21.91 -8.00 -16.89
N ALA A 56 22.62 -7.58 -15.85
CA ALA A 56 22.86 -6.17 -15.55
C ALA A 56 23.60 -5.46 -16.70
N LYS A 57 24.68 -6.06 -17.21
CA LYS A 57 25.45 -5.53 -18.33
C LYS A 57 24.59 -5.32 -19.58
N ASN A 58 23.72 -6.25 -19.93
CA ASN A 58 22.87 -6.13 -21.11
C ASN A 58 21.91 -4.94 -21.02
N GLU A 59 21.35 -4.64 -19.85
CA GLU A 59 20.49 -3.47 -19.65
C GLU A 59 21.30 -2.17 -19.74
N ILE A 60 22.53 -2.16 -19.20
CA ILE A 60 23.45 -1.03 -19.31
C ILE A 60 23.85 -0.79 -20.77
N GLU A 61 24.25 -1.83 -21.50
CA GLU A 61 24.60 -1.74 -22.92
C GLU A 61 23.43 -1.30 -23.79
N LEU A 62 22.21 -1.74 -23.46
CA LEU A 62 21.00 -1.27 -24.11
C LEU A 62 20.85 0.25 -23.91
N ALA A 63 20.96 0.75 -22.68
CA ALA A 63 20.91 2.18 -22.39
C ALA A 63 22.03 2.97 -23.08
N ILE A 64 23.24 2.41 -23.19
CA ILE A 64 24.35 3.02 -23.95
C ILE A 64 24.00 3.11 -25.44
N SER A 65 23.37 2.09 -26.01
CA SER A 65 23.08 1.99 -27.45
C SER A 65 21.96 2.93 -27.95
N VAL A 66 21.10 3.41 -27.04
CA VAL A 66 19.94 4.27 -27.37
C VAL A 66 20.27 5.76 -27.29
N SER A 67 19.37 6.60 -27.81
CA SER A 67 19.53 8.06 -27.78
C SER A 67 19.30 8.65 -26.37
N ASP A 68 19.82 9.85 -26.13
CA ASP A 68 19.58 10.61 -24.91
C ASP A 68 18.08 10.84 -24.68
N GLY A 69 17.67 10.89 -23.40
CA GLY A 69 16.27 10.89 -22.99
C GLY A 69 15.68 9.49 -22.76
N TYR A 70 16.45 8.43 -22.98
CA TYR A 70 16.07 7.08 -22.56
C TYR A 70 15.99 6.99 -21.05
N ALA A 71 14.87 6.48 -20.54
CA ALA A 71 14.70 6.12 -19.14
C ALA A 71 13.86 4.84 -19.04
N ARG A 72 14.27 3.91 -18.18
CA ARG A 72 13.56 2.65 -17.95
C ARG A 72 13.84 2.14 -16.54
N VAL A 73 12.91 1.35 -16.02
CA VAL A 73 13.12 0.52 -14.83
C VAL A 73 13.34 -0.92 -15.27
N PHE A 74 14.38 -1.57 -14.74
CA PHE A 74 14.65 -2.99 -14.91
C PHE A 74 14.84 -3.64 -13.54
N THR A 75 14.67 -4.96 -13.46
CA THR A 75 14.69 -5.69 -12.18
C THR A 75 15.70 -6.82 -12.27
N LEU A 76 16.57 -6.89 -11.27
CA LEU A 76 17.44 -8.04 -10.99
C LEU A 76 16.76 -8.95 -9.95
N PRO A 77 17.05 -10.26 -9.94
CA PRO A 77 16.51 -11.16 -8.93
C PRO A 77 16.79 -10.65 -7.51
N ALA A 78 15.83 -10.70 -6.59
CA ALA A 78 16.10 -10.28 -5.20
C ALA A 78 16.97 -11.30 -4.46
N THR A 79 16.79 -12.60 -4.78
CA THR A 79 17.58 -13.72 -4.25
C THR A 79 17.75 -14.78 -5.32
N ILE A 80 18.79 -15.60 -5.19
CA ILE A 80 19.01 -16.79 -6.02
C ILE A 80 18.98 -18.01 -5.11
N GLU A 81 18.01 -18.90 -5.33
CA GLU A 81 17.79 -20.09 -4.48
C GLU A 81 17.64 -19.77 -2.98
N GLY A 82 17.12 -18.57 -2.67
CA GLY A 82 16.96 -18.07 -1.30
C GLY A 82 18.23 -17.48 -0.67
N ASN A 83 19.36 -17.48 -1.38
CA ASN A 83 20.59 -16.81 -0.96
C ASN A 83 20.64 -15.38 -1.50
N SER A 84 21.15 -14.45 -0.70
CA SER A 84 21.48 -13.10 -1.13
C SER A 84 22.76 -13.08 -1.96
N TYR A 85 22.92 -12.05 -2.77
CA TYR A 85 24.13 -11.72 -3.49
C TYR A 85 24.35 -10.21 -3.41
N ASP A 86 25.60 -9.80 -3.56
CA ASP A 86 25.98 -8.40 -3.64
C ASP A 86 26.29 -8.05 -5.09
N ILE A 87 25.87 -6.86 -5.51
CA ILE A 87 26.19 -6.29 -6.81
C ILE A 87 26.50 -4.82 -6.62
N SER A 88 27.54 -4.32 -7.29
CA SER A 88 27.91 -2.91 -7.23
C SER A 88 28.74 -2.49 -8.44
N ILE A 89 28.81 -1.18 -8.67
CA ILE A 89 29.72 -0.59 -9.67
C ILE A 89 30.86 0.11 -8.94
N GLU A 90 32.06 -0.43 -9.04
CA GLU A 90 33.28 0.12 -8.46
C GLU A 90 34.05 0.96 -9.50
N ASN A 91 34.67 2.04 -9.03
CA ASN A 91 35.52 2.92 -9.86
C ASN A 91 34.84 3.42 -11.15
N SER A 92 33.51 3.47 -11.18
CA SER A 92 32.67 3.79 -12.35
C SER A 92 32.88 2.89 -13.58
N ARG A 93 33.52 1.72 -13.43
CA ARG A 93 33.88 0.85 -14.56
C ARG A 93 33.80 -0.64 -14.25
N GLU A 94 33.87 -1.05 -13.00
CA GLU A 94 33.94 -2.45 -12.60
C GLU A 94 32.57 -2.85 -12.05
N LEU A 95 31.81 -3.64 -12.81
CA LEU A 95 30.60 -4.29 -12.31
C LEU A 95 31.03 -5.55 -11.55
N VAL A 96 30.90 -5.49 -10.23
CA VAL A 96 31.28 -6.58 -9.32
C VAL A 96 30.02 -7.28 -8.83
N VAL A 97 29.96 -8.60 -9.02
CA VAL A 97 28.91 -9.47 -8.47
C VAL A 97 29.55 -10.50 -7.54
N THR A 98 29.06 -10.56 -6.32
CA THR A 98 29.50 -11.55 -5.32
C THR A 98 28.32 -12.43 -4.93
N TYR A 99 28.41 -13.72 -5.27
CA TYR A 99 27.43 -14.73 -4.89
C TYR A 99 28.10 -15.82 -4.04
N LEU A 100 27.67 -15.92 -2.78
CA LEU A 100 28.24 -16.81 -1.77
C LEU A 100 29.76 -16.57 -1.56
N ASP A 101 30.60 -17.42 -2.11
CA ASP A 101 32.07 -17.36 -2.01
C ASP A 101 32.74 -17.09 -3.37
N LYS A 102 31.94 -16.70 -4.38
CA LYS A 102 32.42 -16.40 -5.73
C LYS A 102 32.17 -14.95 -6.09
N GLU A 103 33.22 -14.31 -6.55
CA GLU A 103 33.21 -12.96 -7.10
C GLU A 103 33.44 -13.04 -8.61
N TYR A 104 32.67 -12.26 -9.35
CA TYR A 104 32.81 -12.11 -10.79
C TYR A 104 32.81 -10.63 -11.14
N VAL A 105 33.77 -10.22 -11.96
CA VAL A 105 34.00 -8.81 -12.32
C VAL A 105 33.89 -8.66 -13.83
N LEU A 106 33.02 -7.74 -14.26
CA LEU A 106 32.90 -7.27 -15.63
C LEU A 106 33.33 -5.82 -15.74
N PHE A 107 33.94 -5.46 -16.88
CA PHE A 107 34.28 -4.08 -17.17
C PHE A 107 33.20 -3.46 -18.04
N LEU A 108 32.61 -2.36 -17.56
CA LEU A 108 31.64 -1.52 -18.26
C LEU A 108 32.35 -0.48 -19.14
N GLU A 109 31.65 0.04 -20.14
CA GLU A 109 32.15 1.15 -20.95
C GLU A 109 32.14 2.49 -20.17
N ASP A 110 33.00 3.44 -20.58
CA ASP A 110 33.44 4.61 -19.80
C ASP A 110 32.38 5.70 -19.48
N ASN A 111 31.07 5.41 -19.57
CA ASN A 111 30.00 6.40 -19.40
C ASN A 111 28.89 5.94 -18.45
N VAL A 112 29.23 5.29 -17.34
CA VAL A 112 28.26 4.81 -16.35
C VAL A 112 28.52 5.46 -14.99
N VAL A 113 27.48 6.07 -14.42
CA VAL A 113 27.51 6.75 -13.12
C VAL A 113 26.41 6.19 -12.22
N GLY A 114 26.73 6.02 -10.94
CA GLY A 114 25.78 5.55 -9.93
C GLY A 114 26.00 4.09 -9.56
N ASN A 115 25.00 3.47 -8.94
CA ASN A 115 25.11 2.13 -8.39
C ASN A 115 23.92 1.27 -8.82
N ILE A 116 24.08 -0.04 -8.67
CA ILE A 116 23.07 -1.05 -9.00
C ILE A 116 22.80 -1.89 -7.76
N VAL A 117 21.56 -2.31 -7.57
CA VAL A 117 21.12 -3.08 -6.40
C VAL A 117 20.39 -4.36 -6.83
N ALA A 118 20.28 -5.33 -5.93
CA ALA A 118 19.34 -6.43 -6.13
C ALA A 118 17.90 -5.88 -6.14
N GLY A 119 17.03 -6.43 -6.98
CA GLY A 119 15.67 -5.89 -7.16
C GLY A 119 15.59 -4.80 -8.23
N SER A 120 14.77 -3.77 -7.99
CA SER A 120 14.42 -2.78 -9.01
C SER A 120 15.48 -1.70 -9.15
N ASN A 121 15.85 -1.39 -10.39
CA ASN A 121 16.87 -0.41 -10.75
C ASN A 121 16.32 0.51 -11.84
N GLN A 122 16.57 1.81 -11.70
CA GLN A 122 16.27 2.80 -12.71
C GLN A 122 17.54 3.11 -13.50
N ILE A 123 17.41 3.10 -14.81
CA ILE A 123 18.47 3.48 -15.73
C ILE A 123 18.00 4.62 -16.60
N ARG A 124 18.81 5.68 -16.69
CA ARG A 124 18.54 6.84 -17.55
C ARG A 124 19.78 7.25 -18.32
N LYS A 125 19.60 7.80 -19.52
CA LYS A 125 20.69 8.36 -20.33
C LYS A 125 20.46 9.84 -20.62
N THR A 126 21.41 10.66 -20.17
CA THR A 126 21.38 12.13 -20.33
C THR A 126 22.77 12.60 -20.74
N ASP A 127 22.86 13.46 -21.75
CA ASP A 127 24.12 14.03 -22.27
C ASP A 127 25.20 12.97 -22.56
N GLY A 128 24.80 11.81 -23.11
CA GLY A 128 25.71 10.70 -23.40
C GLY A 128 26.16 9.88 -22.19
N VAL A 129 25.75 10.20 -20.96
CA VAL A 129 26.09 9.48 -19.72
C VAL A 129 24.89 8.65 -19.25
N VAL A 130 25.16 7.39 -18.88
CA VAL A 130 24.18 6.48 -18.28
C VAL A 130 24.25 6.60 -16.76
N TYR A 131 23.12 6.92 -16.15
CA TYR A 131 22.95 6.99 -14.70
C TYR A 131 22.12 5.79 -14.23
N LEU A 132 22.62 5.10 -13.20
CA LEU A 132 21.99 4.00 -12.51
C LEU A 132 21.71 4.37 -11.06
N GLN A 133 20.51 4.06 -10.61
CA GLN A 133 20.11 4.13 -9.21
C GLN A 133 19.11 3.03 -8.91
N ALA A 134 18.92 2.68 -7.65
CA ALA A 134 17.81 1.82 -7.26
C ALA A 134 16.48 2.50 -7.68
N ALA A 135 15.57 1.75 -8.29
CA ALA A 135 14.27 2.28 -8.68
C ALA A 135 13.32 2.26 -7.48
N GLY A 136 12.71 3.40 -7.19
CA GLY A 136 11.83 3.59 -6.04
C GLY A 136 12.59 3.91 -4.75
N LEU A 137 13.86 4.30 -4.83
CA LEU A 137 14.57 4.84 -3.68
C LEU A 137 14.17 6.30 -3.57
N GLU A 138 13.21 6.57 -2.70
CA GLU A 138 12.63 7.89 -2.53
C GLU A 138 13.55 8.72 -1.61
N CYS A 139 14.05 8.11 -0.54
CA CYS A 139 14.82 8.77 0.53
C CYS A 139 16.28 9.20 0.25
N ASP A 140 16.73 9.16 -1.01
CA ASP A 140 18.07 9.62 -1.43
C ASP A 140 18.10 9.99 -2.93
N ASP A 141 17.01 10.58 -3.45
CA ASP A 141 16.89 11.02 -4.86
C ASP A 141 16.73 12.54 -5.08
N ALA A 142 16.69 13.31 -3.99
CA ALA A 142 16.56 14.76 -3.93
C ALA A 142 15.24 15.33 -4.47
N ILE A 143 14.18 14.53 -4.50
CA ILE A 143 12.82 14.91 -4.89
C ILE A 143 11.90 14.73 -3.68
N ASP A 144 10.85 15.54 -3.59
CA ASP A 144 9.79 15.43 -2.58
C ASP A 144 8.72 14.48 -3.13
N ASN A 145 8.87 13.17 -2.86
CA ASN A 145 8.04 12.15 -3.50
C ASN A 145 6.67 11.98 -2.83
N ASP A 146 6.49 12.47 -1.60
CA ASP A 146 5.22 12.46 -0.86
C ASP A 146 4.46 13.82 -0.89
N GLY A 147 5.12 14.90 -1.31
CA GLY A 147 4.57 16.22 -1.52
C GLY A 147 4.45 17.08 -0.26
N ASP A 148 5.13 16.72 0.83
CA ASP A 148 5.09 17.41 2.11
C ASP A 148 6.15 18.52 2.27
N LEU A 149 6.97 18.73 1.23
CA LEU A 149 8.10 19.67 1.13
C LEU A 149 9.38 19.25 1.86
N ALA A 150 9.41 18.05 2.43
CA ALA A 150 10.63 17.37 2.84
C ALA A 150 11.16 16.47 1.69
N VAL A 151 12.42 16.07 1.81
CA VAL A 151 13.17 15.38 0.77
C VAL A 151 14.24 14.54 1.45
N ASP A 152 14.45 13.32 0.98
CA ASP A 152 15.49 12.39 1.42
C ASP A 152 15.51 12.16 2.94
N MET A 153 16.70 12.08 3.54
CA MET A 153 16.91 12.03 4.98
C MET A 153 16.40 13.26 5.76
N ALA A 154 15.90 14.31 5.08
CA ALA A 154 15.19 15.40 5.73
C ALA A 154 13.67 15.12 5.86
N ASP A 155 13.17 14.12 5.15
CA ASP A 155 11.83 13.56 5.21
C ASP A 155 11.66 12.63 6.42
N ALA A 156 10.49 12.69 7.05
CA ALA A 156 10.15 11.88 8.22
C ALA A 156 9.75 10.44 7.87
N GLY A 157 9.31 10.16 6.63
CA GLY A 157 9.08 8.81 6.12
C GLY A 157 10.38 8.01 5.96
N CYS A 158 11.52 8.69 5.84
CA CYS A 158 12.80 8.07 5.58
C CYS A 158 13.51 7.50 6.81
N THR A 159 13.58 6.18 6.90
CA THR A 159 14.33 5.47 7.95
C THR A 159 15.81 5.24 7.60
N GLY A 160 16.19 5.47 6.34
CA GLY A 160 17.57 5.42 5.87
C GLY A 160 17.74 5.78 4.38
N SER A 161 18.98 5.96 3.94
CA SER A 161 19.29 6.36 2.54
C SER A 161 19.12 5.24 1.50
N LEU A 162 18.57 4.10 1.90
CA LEU A 162 18.16 3.01 1.01
C LEU A 162 16.67 2.74 1.17
N ASP A 163 16.00 3.57 1.96
CA ASP A 163 14.57 3.48 2.17
C ASP A 163 13.84 3.94 0.91
N THR A 164 12.78 3.21 0.59
CA THR A 164 12.05 3.32 -0.67
C THR A 164 10.67 3.94 -0.47
N ASP A 165 10.46 4.53 0.70
CA ASP A 165 9.18 5.11 1.10
C ASP A 165 9.48 6.45 1.77
N GLU A 166 9.31 7.53 1.02
CA GLU A 166 9.19 8.88 1.59
C GLU A 166 7.77 9.09 2.13
N THR A 167 6.82 8.23 1.76
CA THR A 167 5.43 8.38 2.14
C THR A 167 5.23 7.95 3.58
N ASN A 168 4.43 8.71 4.30
CA ASN A 168 3.90 8.30 5.59
C ASN A 168 2.73 7.30 5.49
N CYS A 169 2.48 6.57 4.37
CA CYS A 169 1.28 5.73 4.15
C CYS A 169 1.54 4.26 3.78
N GLY A 170 1.28 3.36 4.71
CA GLY A 170 1.35 1.90 4.59
C GLY A 170 2.10 1.21 5.73
N ASP A 171 2.65 1.97 6.68
CA ASP A 171 3.42 1.52 7.83
C ASP A 171 2.54 1.14 9.04
N SER A 172 1.22 1.27 8.89
CA SER A 172 0.18 1.04 9.90
C SER A 172 0.11 2.11 11.00
N VAL A 173 0.65 3.31 10.75
CA VAL A 173 0.62 4.44 11.66
C VAL A 173 0.07 5.66 10.91
N CYS A 174 -1.03 6.23 11.41
CA CYS A 174 -1.64 7.42 10.79
C CYS A 174 -0.95 8.71 11.26
N GLU A 175 -0.02 9.25 10.46
CA GLU A 175 0.78 10.44 10.82
C GLU A 175 1.15 11.35 9.62
N GLY A 176 1.91 12.44 9.83
CA GLY A 176 2.28 13.36 8.73
C GLY A 176 1.10 14.10 8.04
N TYR A 177 1.16 14.21 6.71
CA TYR A 177 0.07 14.75 5.86
C TYR A 177 -1.02 13.73 5.55
N GLU A 178 -0.96 12.56 6.18
CA GLU A 178 -1.99 11.58 6.04
C GLU A 178 -3.30 12.01 6.68
N SER A 179 -4.35 11.70 5.96
CA SER A 179 -5.71 11.73 6.45
C SER A 179 -6.41 10.51 5.88
N CYS A 180 -7.56 10.12 6.43
CA CYS A 180 -8.36 9.05 5.82
C CYS A 180 -8.73 9.31 4.34
N SER A 181 -8.59 10.56 3.88
CA SER A 181 -8.81 11.01 2.49
C SER A 181 -7.57 10.95 1.61
N ILE A 182 -6.38 10.85 2.21
CA ILE A 182 -5.06 10.83 1.55
C ILE A 182 -4.43 9.44 1.69
N CYS A 183 -4.48 8.85 2.89
CA CYS A 183 -4.07 7.48 3.18
C CYS A 183 -5.12 6.70 3.98
N GLN A 184 -5.98 5.97 3.27
CA GLN A 184 -6.98 5.09 3.88
C GLN A 184 -6.37 3.79 4.45
N ALA A 185 -5.18 3.40 3.97
CA ALA A 185 -4.50 2.19 4.42
C ALA A 185 -4.16 2.25 5.92
N ASP A 186 -3.73 3.41 6.39
CA ASP A 186 -3.20 3.59 7.75
C ASP A 186 -4.12 4.40 8.65
N CYS A 187 -4.70 5.51 8.14
CA CYS A 187 -5.72 6.29 8.84
C CYS A 187 -7.12 5.70 8.79
N GLY A 188 -7.30 4.58 8.07
CA GLY A 188 -8.57 3.89 7.93
C GLY A 188 -9.56 4.59 6.98
N ILE A 189 -10.73 3.97 6.81
CA ILE A 189 -11.79 4.46 5.92
C ILE A 189 -12.31 5.80 6.43
N CYS A 190 -12.32 6.84 5.60
CA CYS A 190 -12.99 8.09 5.96
C CYS A 190 -14.45 7.82 6.30
N PRO A 191 -14.93 8.21 7.50
CA PRO A 191 -16.34 8.11 7.82
C PRO A 191 -17.15 9.10 6.98
N SER A 192 -17.59 8.70 5.78
CA SER A 192 -18.77 9.29 5.14
C SER A 192 -20.01 8.65 5.77
N VAL A 193 -20.17 8.88 7.06
CA VAL A 193 -21.24 8.24 7.85
C VAL A 193 -22.49 9.10 7.78
N ILE A 194 -23.25 8.83 6.72
CA ILE A 194 -24.67 9.14 6.66
C ILE A 194 -25.32 8.46 7.88
N SER A 195 -25.81 9.26 8.82
CA SER A 195 -26.47 8.82 10.05
C SER A 195 -27.96 8.56 9.84
N LEU A 196 -28.59 9.26 8.89
CA LEU A 196 -30.01 9.16 8.59
C LEU A 196 -30.25 9.46 7.12
N LEU A 197 -31.04 8.62 6.44
CA LEU A 197 -31.37 8.75 5.02
C LEU A 197 -32.89 8.68 4.82
N MET A 198 -33.44 9.65 4.09
CA MET A 198 -34.83 9.67 3.63
C MET A 198 -34.88 9.32 2.13
N LYS A 199 -35.69 8.33 1.76
CA LYS A 199 -35.67 7.74 0.42
C LYS A 199 -37.06 7.34 -0.07
N SER A 200 -37.32 7.55 -1.37
CA SER A 200 -38.35 6.87 -2.17
C SER A 200 -37.66 6.06 -3.28
N ILE A 201 -37.83 6.40 -4.56
CA ILE A 201 -37.12 5.77 -5.69
C ILE A 201 -35.62 6.13 -5.73
N SER A 202 -35.27 7.29 -5.18
CA SER A 202 -33.89 7.76 -4.98
C SER A 202 -33.77 8.40 -3.60
N ASN A 203 -32.55 8.63 -3.14
CA ASN A 203 -32.29 9.39 -1.92
C ASN A 203 -32.82 10.82 -2.10
N ALA A 204 -33.57 11.30 -1.11
CA ALA A 204 -34.19 12.64 -1.13
C ALA A 204 -33.47 13.58 -0.15
N MET A 205 -33.06 13.06 1.01
CA MET A 205 -32.35 13.82 2.03
C MET A 205 -31.46 12.89 2.86
N SER A 206 -30.28 13.36 3.26
CA SER A 206 -29.40 12.67 4.19
C SER A 206 -28.87 13.60 5.27
N PHE A 207 -28.49 13.03 6.42
CA PHE A 207 -27.82 13.70 7.52
C PHE A 207 -26.53 12.94 7.86
N ASP A 208 -25.43 13.64 8.09
CA ASP A 208 -24.17 13.02 8.54
C ASP A 208 -23.99 13.09 10.07
N ILE A 209 -22.95 12.43 10.60
CA ILE A 209 -22.65 12.46 12.05
C ILE A 209 -22.23 13.83 12.58
N THR A 210 -21.85 14.76 11.71
CA THR A 210 -21.44 16.12 12.10
C THR A 210 -22.62 17.08 12.16
N GLY A 211 -23.79 16.64 11.68
CA GLY A 211 -25.02 17.42 11.66
C GLY A 211 -25.19 18.25 10.39
N ASN A 212 -24.45 17.95 9.32
CA ASN A 212 -24.79 18.47 8.00
C ASN A 212 -25.98 17.70 7.43
N ALA A 213 -26.78 18.39 6.63
CA ALA A 213 -27.84 17.79 5.86
C ALA A 213 -27.60 18.01 4.36
N ILE A 214 -27.91 17.00 3.54
CA ILE A 214 -27.90 17.13 2.09
C ILE A 214 -29.32 16.90 1.61
N LEU A 215 -29.83 17.80 0.79
CA LEU A 215 -31.14 17.75 0.18
C LEU A 215 -30.97 17.65 -1.33
N LYS A 216 -31.67 16.70 -1.96
CA LYS A 216 -31.65 16.53 -3.42
C LYS A 216 -32.31 17.71 -4.14
N GLY A 217 -33.36 18.28 -3.57
CA GLY A 217 -34.07 19.44 -4.11
C GLY A 217 -33.72 20.73 -3.36
N SER A 218 -34.68 21.63 -3.31
CA SER A 218 -34.55 22.96 -2.72
C SER A 218 -35.34 23.11 -1.42
N LEU A 219 -34.87 23.96 -0.52
CA LEU A 219 -35.55 24.34 0.71
C LEU A 219 -36.30 25.66 0.51
N SER A 220 -37.60 25.64 0.78
CA SER A 220 -38.46 26.82 0.88
C SER A 220 -38.85 27.09 2.34
N GLN A 221 -38.58 28.29 2.84
CA GLN A 221 -38.81 28.69 4.24
C GLN A 221 -39.98 29.66 4.38
N GLY A 222 -40.53 29.80 5.59
CA GLY A 222 -41.60 30.75 5.88
C GLY A 222 -42.93 30.42 5.20
N ILE A 223 -43.19 29.15 4.88
CA ILE A 223 -44.39 28.71 4.16
C ILE A 223 -45.52 28.41 5.17
N PRO A 224 -46.55 29.26 5.31
CA PRO A 224 -47.52 29.12 6.41
C PRO A 224 -48.29 27.79 6.37
N ASN A 225 -48.52 27.28 5.17
CA ASN A 225 -49.13 25.98 4.88
C ASN A 225 -48.22 25.24 3.89
N PRO A 226 -47.22 24.47 4.36
CA PRO A 226 -46.37 23.66 3.51
C PRO A 226 -47.23 22.77 2.59
N PRO A 227 -46.97 22.77 1.26
CA PRO A 227 -47.80 22.04 0.32
C PRO A 227 -47.67 20.53 0.56
N ILE A 228 -48.82 19.86 0.72
CA ILE A 228 -48.93 18.41 0.68
C ILE A 228 -49.48 18.03 -0.69
N THR A 229 -48.81 17.12 -1.38
CA THR A 229 -49.20 16.67 -2.72
C THR A 229 -49.74 15.23 -2.65
N ASN A 230 -49.80 14.55 -3.80
CA ASN A 230 -50.16 13.12 -3.85
C ASN A 230 -48.91 12.25 -4.11
N ASP A 231 -47.72 12.80 -3.86
CA ASP A 231 -46.44 12.12 -4.05
C ASP A 231 -46.04 11.38 -2.75
N ASP A 232 -44.91 10.67 -2.76
CA ASP A 232 -44.33 10.15 -1.52
C ASP A 232 -43.73 11.31 -0.71
N GLU A 233 -44.30 11.64 0.44
CA GLU A 233 -43.77 12.70 1.31
C GLU A 233 -43.52 12.26 2.76
N PHE A 234 -42.53 12.88 3.38
CA PHE A 234 -42.35 12.85 4.83
C PHE A 234 -42.91 14.16 5.43
N ILE A 235 -43.94 14.04 6.27
CA ILE A 235 -44.72 15.20 6.76
C ILE A 235 -44.62 15.28 8.28
N PHE A 236 -44.16 16.43 8.77
CA PHE A 236 -44.21 16.80 10.18
C PHE A 236 -45.43 17.68 10.44
N LYS A 237 -46.17 17.37 11.51
CA LYS A 237 -47.38 18.08 11.89
C LYS A 237 -47.31 18.59 13.32
N ASP A 238 -47.94 19.73 13.57
CA ASP A 238 -48.15 20.25 14.91
C ASP A 238 -49.27 19.49 15.67
N ARG A 239 -49.50 19.89 16.92
CA ARG A 239 -50.53 19.27 17.78
C ARG A 239 -51.96 19.41 17.25
N ASP A 240 -52.18 20.41 16.39
CA ASP A 240 -53.47 20.72 15.78
C ASP A 240 -53.60 20.04 14.40
N ASN A 241 -52.67 19.14 14.07
CA ASN A 241 -52.61 18.36 12.83
C ASN A 241 -52.37 19.21 11.56
N ASN A 242 -51.83 20.42 11.71
CA ASN A 242 -51.37 21.23 10.57
C ASN A 242 -49.95 20.82 10.18
N ALA A 243 -49.65 20.82 8.88
CA ALA A 243 -48.29 20.60 8.41
C ALA A 243 -47.37 21.76 8.80
N VAL A 244 -46.21 21.43 9.37
CA VAL A 244 -45.16 22.41 9.70
C VAL A 244 -43.89 22.19 8.89
N THR A 245 -43.66 20.98 8.40
CA THR A 245 -42.59 20.67 7.44
C THR A 245 -43.03 19.53 6.53
N VAL A 246 -42.73 19.65 5.24
CA VAL A 246 -42.97 18.62 4.22
C VAL A 246 -41.68 18.41 3.44
N VAL A 247 -41.24 17.15 3.33
CA VAL A 247 -40.15 16.73 2.44
C VAL A 247 -40.77 15.87 1.35
N ASN A 248 -40.77 16.34 0.10
CA ASN A 248 -41.20 15.54 -1.04
C ASN A 248 -40.07 14.58 -1.43
N LEU A 249 -40.30 13.27 -1.30
CA LEU A 249 -39.28 12.24 -1.50
C LEU A 249 -39.03 11.91 -2.98
N VAL A 250 -39.87 12.41 -3.89
CA VAL A 250 -39.72 12.27 -5.33
C VAL A 250 -38.84 13.38 -5.89
N THR A 251 -39.22 14.64 -5.65
CA THR A 251 -38.45 15.81 -6.12
C THR A 251 -37.23 16.10 -5.25
N GLY A 252 -37.31 15.75 -3.96
CA GLY A 252 -36.32 16.13 -2.96
C GLY A 252 -36.52 17.54 -2.41
N ASP A 253 -37.61 18.22 -2.72
CA ASP A 253 -37.88 19.56 -2.18
C ASP A 253 -38.38 19.50 -0.74
N MET A 254 -37.98 20.48 0.06
CA MET A 254 -38.38 20.64 1.44
C MET A 254 -39.08 21.98 1.64
N PHE A 255 -40.22 21.96 2.33
CA PHE A 255 -41.00 23.15 2.67
C PHE A 255 -41.14 23.23 4.19
N ILE A 256 -40.68 24.33 4.79
CA ILE A 256 -40.80 24.57 6.23
C ILE A 256 -41.65 25.80 6.51
N LYS A 257 -42.43 25.74 7.59
CA LYS A 257 -43.24 26.86 8.07
C LYS A 257 -42.40 27.94 8.73
N GLY A 258 -41.36 27.54 9.45
CA GLY A 258 -40.43 28.43 10.15
C GLY A 258 -39.23 28.80 9.29
N SER A 259 -38.08 28.98 9.97
CA SER A 259 -36.79 29.32 9.36
C SER A 259 -35.75 28.23 9.61
N LEU A 260 -34.72 28.21 8.76
CA LEU A 260 -33.54 27.37 8.87
C LEU A 260 -32.47 28.07 9.72
N PHE A 261 -31.86 27.32 10.62
CA PHE A 261 -30.75 27.74 11.47
C PHE A 261 -29.61 26.73 11.35
N GLU A 262 -28.52 27.12 10.70
CA GLU A 262 -27.35 26.26 10.43
C GLU A 262 -26.17 26.62 11.32
N ASN A 263 -25.15 25.75 11.32
CA ASN A 263 -23.87 25.94 11.99
C ASN A 263 -24.03 26.28 13.48
N GLN A 264 -24.99 25.65 14.14
CA GLN A 264 -25.27 25.88 15.55
C GLN A 264 -24.21 25.18 16.41
N GLU A 265 -23.49 25.93 17.25
CA GLU A 265 -22.49 25.36 18.16
C GLU A 265 -23.11 24.35 19.16
N SER A 266 -24.36 24.60 19.57
CA SER A 266 -25.15 23.68 20.39
C SER A 266 -26.63 23.76 20.04
N LEU A 267 -27.32 22.62 20.13
CA LEU A 267 -28.77 22.50 19.89
C LEU A 267 -29.48 22.15 21.20
N ASN A 268 -30.39 23.04 21.63
CA ASN A 268 -31.09 22.93 22.91
C ASN A 268 -32.62 22.99 22.70
N PRO A 269 -33.26 21.93 22.17
CA PRO A 269 -34.71 21.87 22.02
C PRO A 269 -35.41 21.99 23.37
N SER A 270 -36.60 22.61 23.38
CA SER A 270 -37.36 22.85 24.60
C SER A 270 -37.99 21.56 25.10
N ALA A 271 -37.88 21.27 26.39
CA ALA A 271 -38.54 20.10 26.99
C ALA A 271 -40.09 20.20 26.98
N ALA A 272 -40.64 21.37 26.64
CA ALA A 272 -42.08 21.62 26.58
C ALA A 272 -42.67 21.54 25.16
N SER A 273 -41.84 21.46 24.12
CA SER A 273 -42.28 21.35 22.72
C SER A 273 -42.24 19.90 22.21
N ASN A 274 -43.04 19.62 21.19
CA ASN A 274 -43.03 18.31 20.52
C ASN A 274 -42.15 18.40 19.26
N ASP A 275 -40.88 18.11 19.43
CA ASP A 275 -39.87 18.28 18.39
C ASP A 275 -39.50 16.94 17.73
N PHE A 276 -39.15 16.97 16.44
CA PHE A 276 -38.45 15.85 15.81
C PHE A 276 -36.95 16.05 15.98
N ILE A 277 -36.27 15.12 16.64
CA ILE A 277 -34.85 15.27 17.02
C ILE A 277 -34.03 14.13 16.43
N VAL A 278 -32.94 14.47 15.73
CA VAL A 278 -31.92 13.52 15.24
C VAL A 278 -30.74 13.55 16.21
N LYS A 279 -30.35 12.38 16.70
CA LYS A 279 -29.24 12.20 17.64
C LYS A 279 -28.21 11.22 17.10
N ASP A 280 -26.95 11.39 17.50
CA ASP A 280 -25.90 10.39 17.30
C ASP A 280 -26.03 9.22 18.29
N SER A 281 -25.18 8.21 18.14
CA SER A 281 -25.12 7.03 19.02
C SER A 281 -24.73 7.36 20.46
N SER A 282 -24.13 8.52 20.70
CA SER A 282 -23.75 9.03 22.02
C SER A 282 -24.86 9.86 22.67
N GLY A 283 -25.96 10.11 21.94
CA GLY A 283 -27.11 10.90 22.41
C GLY A 283 -26.98 12.40 22.18
N ASN A 284 -25.94 12.88 21.47
CA ASN A 284 -25.80 14.29 21.12
C ASN A 284 -26.82 14.66 20.04
N ILE A 285 -27.37 15.86 20.12
CA ILE A 285 -28.35 16.36 19.15
C ILE A 285 -27.61 16.94 17.94
N LEU A 286 -27.92 16.41 16.75
CA LEU A 286 -27.34 16.83 15.48
C LEU A 286 -28.25 17.79 14.72
N SER A 287 -29.56 17.61 14.89
CA SER A 287 -30.58 18.36 14.17
C SER A 287 -31.92 18.25 14.90
N PHE A 288 -32.77 19.27 14.81
CA PHE A 288 -34.18 19.13 15.17
C PHE A 288 -35.10 20.06 14.39
N ILE A 289 -36.37 19.67 14.30
CA ILE A 289 -37.47 20.52 13.81
C ILE A 289 -38.42 20.77 14.97
N ASP A 290 -38.68 22.04 15.29
CA ASP A 290 -39.57 22.42 16.38
C ASP A 290 -41.05 22.43 15.97
N GLU A 291 -41.95 22.52 16.96
CA GLU A 291 -43.40 22.56 16.74
C GLU A 291 -43.89 23.77 15.90
N THR A 292 -43.07 24.81 15.75
CA THR A 292 -43.39 25.98 14.92
C THR A 292 -42.91 25.82 13.47
N GLY A 293 -42.15 24.76 13.19
CA GLY A 293 -41.59 24.43 11.90
C GLY A 293 -40.25 25.09 11.61
N ASN A 294 -39.52 25.55 12.63
CA ASN A 294 -38.11 25.93 12.46
C ASN A 294 -37.25 24.68 12.37
N PHE A 295 -36.23 24.73 11.53
CA PHE A 295 -35.30 23.65 11.30
C PHE A 295 -33.90 24.04 11.77
N TYR A 296 -33.32 23.31 12.70
CA TYR A 296 -32.01 23.60 13.29
C TYR A 296 -31.02 22.49 12.97
N LEU A 297 -29.84 22.87 12.50
CA LEU A 297 -28.73 22.00 12.15
C LEU A 297 -27.47 22.42 12.91
N LYS A 298 -26.76 21.42 13.44
CA LYS A 298 -25.43 21.63 14.01
C LYS A 298 -24.42 21.99 12.91
N GLY A 299 -24.56 21.37 11.73
CA GLY A 299 -23.80 21.67 10.52
C GLY A 299 -24.58 22.52 9.52
N ALA A 300 -24.27 22.36 8.25
CA ALA A 300 -24.88 23.10 7.14
C ALA A 300 -25.81 22.21 6.27
N LEU A 301 -26.74 22.86 5.58
CA LEU A 301 -27.62 22.30 4.58
C LEU A 301 -27.05 22.53 3.18
N THR A 302 -26.78 21.44 2.47
CA THR A 302 -26.50 21.47 1.03
C THR A 302 -27.77 21.20 0.25
N GLN A 303 -28.23 22.16 -0.54
CA GLN A 303 -29.38 22.00 -1.45
C GLN A 303 -28.91 21.55 -2.84
N THR A 304 -29.80 20.95 -3.62
CA THR A 304 -29.48 20.41 -4.96
C THR A 304 -28.29 19.43 -4.97
N GLY A 305 -28.07 18.75 -3.84
CA GLY A 305 -26.96 17.82 -3.64
C GLY A 305 -27.29 16.39 -4.08
N ASN A 306 -26.35 15.48 -3.84
CA ASN A 306 -26.56 14.04 -4.03
C ASN A 306 -26.56 13.35 -2.66
N PRO A 307 -27.72 13.27 -1.98
CA PRO A 307 -27.84 12.73 -0.63
C PRO A 307 -27.64 11.22 -0.52
#